data_AF-S5TR07-F1
#
_entry.id   AF-S5TR07-F1
#
_cell.length_a   1.000
_cell.length_b   1.000
_cell.length_c   1.000
_cell.angle_alpha   90.00
_cell.angle_beta   90.00
_cell.angle_gamma   90.00
#
_symmetry.space_group_name_H-M   'P 1'
#
loop_
_entity.id
_entity.type
_entity.pdbx_description
1 polymer ?
#
loop_
_entity_poly.entity_id
_entity_poly.type
_entity_poly.pdbx_seq_one_letter_code
_entity_poly.pdbx_strand_id
1 'polypeptide(L)'
;GMQLPGSAAIPAPYRERGQISYETGKRIVEMVHEDLKPSDIMTRKAFENAIVVNSAIGGSTNAPIHLNAIARHLGVPLDNDDWQKIGLKVPLIVNLQPTGEYLGEDYHHAGGVPAVVAELMKGGLLPHPDALTVNGKSIGDNCKGVANENAEVIRSVDKPLKANAGFINLRGNLFDSAIMKTSGISPEFRERYLSN
;
A
#
# COMPACT_ATOMS: atom_id res chain seq x y z
N GLY A 1 1.83 -3.91 -8.23
CA GLY A 1 2.56 -4.98 -8.92
C GLY A 1 3.55 -4.51 -9.98
N MET A 2 4.04 -3.26 -9.95
CA MET A 2 4.97 -2.72 -10.96
C MET A 2 6.46 -2.90 -10.60
N GLN A 3 6.76 -3.60 -9.52
CA GLN A 3 8.10 -3.92 -9.06
C GLN A 3 8.13 -5.40 -8.66
N LEU A 4 9.32 -6.00 -8.69
CA LEU A 4 9.52 -7.34 -8.15
C LEU A 4 9.14 -7.38 -6.65
N PRO A 5 8.53 -8.47 -6.16
CA PRO A 5 8.15 -8.61 -4.75
C PRO A 5 9.33 -8.35 -3.80
N GLY A 6 9.07 -7.63 -2.69
CA GLY A 6 10.09 -7.28 -1.70
C GLY A 6 10.97 -6.08 -2.03
N SER A 7 10.99 -5.60 -3.28
CA SER A 7 11.89 -4.51 -3.71
C SER A 7 11.64 -3.17 -3.00
N ALA A 8 10.42 -2.90 -2.53
CA ALA A 8 10.04 -1.57 -2.03
C ALA A 8 10.78 -1.15 -0.74
N ALA A 9 11.07 -2.09 0.17
CA ALA A 9 11.55 -1.76 1.52
C ALA A 9 13.07 -1.89 1.69
N ILE A 10 13.78 -2.55 0.77
CA ILE A 10 15.22 -2.81 0.91
C ILE A 10 16.00 -1.49 1.09
N PRO A 11 16.72 -1.29 2.22
CA PRO A 11 17.54 -0.11 2.42
C PRO A 11 18.57 0.04 1.30
N ALA A 12 18.75 1.26 0.80
CA ALA A 12 19.64 1.51 -0.34
C ALA A 12 21.08 0.96 -0.18
N PRO A 13 21.71 1.02 1.01
CA PRO A 13 23.06 0.48 1.20
C PRO A 13 23.16 -1.05 1.22
N TYR A 14 22.03 -1.78 1.28
CA TYR A 14 22.05 -3.23 1.41
C TYR A 14 22.42 -3.90 0.07
N ARG A 15 23.21 -4.97 0.14
CA ARG A 15 23.55 -5.79 -1.05
C ARG A 15 22.32 -6.28 -1.82
N GLU A 16 21.21 -6.51 -1.11
CA GLU A 16 19.91 -6.92 -1.66
C GLU A 16 19.37 -5.93 -2.68
N ARG A 17 19.69 -4.64 -2.54
CA ARG A 17 19.31 -3.61 -3.52
C ARG A 17 20.02 -3.82 -4.85
N GLY A 18 21.30 -4.20 -4.83
CA GLY A 18 22.04 -4.58 -6.04
C GLY A 18 21.50 -5.86 -6.66
N GLN A 19 21.21 -6.87 -5.83
CA GLN A 19 20.67 -8.16 -6.27
C GLN A 19 19.31 -8.01 -6.95
N ILE A 20 18.36 -7.28 -6.35
CA ILE A 20 17.04 -7.06 -6.94
C ILE A 20 17.11 -6.21 -8.23
N SER A 21 18.10 -5.32 -8.34
CA SER A 21 18.32 -4.54 -9.56
C SER A 21 18.77 -5.43 -10.71
N TYR A 22 19.65 -6.39 -10.45
CA TYR A 22 20.08 -7.40 -11.43
C TYR A 22 18.91 -8.29 -11.87
N GLU A 23 18.10 -8.79 -10.93
CA GLU A 23 16.91 -9.59 -11.26
C GLU A 23 15.85 -8.78 -12.02
N THR A 24 15.71 -7.48 -11.72
CA THR A 24 14.84 -6.59 -12.51
C THR A 24 15.34 -6.46 -13.95
N GLY A 25 16.66 -6.38 -14.16
CA GLY A 25 17.27 -6.34 -15.48
C GLY A 25 17.05 -7.61 -16.30
N LYS A 26 17.03 -8.79 -15.66
CA LYS A 26 16.60 -10.03 -16.33
C LYS A 26 15.13 -9.99 -16.67
N ARG A 27 14.29 -9.63 -15.68
CA ARG A 27 12.84 -9.72 -15.82
C ARG A 27 12.30 -8.82 -16.92
N ILE A 28 12.88 -7.63 -17.11
CA ILE A 28 12.40 -6.72 -18.15
C ILE A 28 12.60 -7.28 -19.57
N VAL A 29 13.65 -8.10 -19.80
CA VAL A 29 13.85 -8.78 -21.10
C VAL A 29 12.72 -9.78 -21.36
N GLU A 30 12.35 -10.57 -20.34
CA GLU A 30 11.24 -11.52 -20.44
C GLU A 30 9.91 -10.81 -20.70
N MET A 31 9.65 -9.68 -20.02
CA MET A 31 8.43 -8.90 -20.23
C MET A 31 8.30 -8.37 -21.66
N VAL A 32 9.41 -8.06 -22.34
CA VAL A 32 9.40 -7.66 -23.75
C VAL A 32 8.95 -8.83 -24.64
N HIS A 33 9.43 -10.05 -24.37
CA HIS A 33 9.02 -11.24 -25.12
C HIS A 33 7.56 -11.63 -24.87
N GLU A 34 7.05 -11.38 -23.66
CA GLU A 34 5.67 -11.63 -23.27
C GLU A 34 4.69 -10.53 -23.74
N ASP A 35 5.19 -9.42 -24.26
CA ASP A 35 4.42 -8.18 -24.49
C ASP A 35 3.62 -7.75 -23.25
N LEU A 36 4.22 -7.90 -22.05
CA LEU A 36 3.58 -7.58 -20.78
C LEU A 36 3.66 -6.08 -20.52
N LYS A 37 2.56 -5.37 -20.77
CA LYS A 37 2.51 -3.90 -20.74
C LYS A 37 2.06 -3.37 -19.37
N PRO A 38 2.41 -2.11 -19.03
CA PRO A 38 1.87 -1.43 -17.86
C PRO A 38 0.33 -1.47 -17.75
N SER A 39 -0.39 -1.38 -18.89
CA SER A 39 -1.85 -1.46 -18.95
C SER A 39 -2.41 -2.82 -18.55
N ASP A 40 -1.64 -3.89 -18.72
CA ASP A 40 -2.06 -5.26 -18.38
C ASP A 40 -1.97 -5.50 -16.86
N ILE A 41 -1.14 -4.69 -16.17
CA ILE A 41 -0.86 -4.81 -14.73
C ILE A 41 -1.62 -3.76 -13.92
N MET A 42 -1.58 -2.50 -14.34
CA MET A 42 -2.18 -1.35 -13.62
C MET A 42 -3.66 -1.20 -13.97
N THR A 43 -4.43 -2.25 -13.69
CA THR A 43 -5.89 -2.27 -13.85
C THR A 43 -6.58 -1.60 -12.66
N ARG A 44 -7.90 -1.35 -12.79
CA ARG A 44 -8.75 -0.89 -11.67
C ARG A 44 -8.52 -1.74 -10.40
N LYS A 45 -8.50 -3.07 -10.54
CA LYS A 45 -8.22 -4.00 -9.43
C LYS A 45 -6.88 -3.73 -8.74
N ALA A 46 -5.83 -3.46 -9.53
CA ALA A 46 -4.50 -3.16 -8.98
C ALA A 46 -4.46 -1.82 -8.22
N PHE A 47 -5.19 -0.80 -8.69
CA PHE A 47 -5.33 0.47 -7.97
C PHE A 47 -6.11 0.32 -6.67
N GLU A 48 -7.18 -0.47 -6.64
CA GLU A 48 -7.92 -0.73 -5.40
C GLU A 48 -7.05 -1.47 -4.36
N ASN A 49 -6.25 -2.44 -4.78
CA ASN A 49 -5.23 -3.05 -3.91
C ASN A 49 -4.23 -2.00 -3.40
N ALA A 50 -3.78 -1.08 -4.25
CA ALA A 50 -2.85 -0.03 -3.85
C ALA A 50 -3.45 0.92 -2.80
N ILE A 51 -4.76 1.23 -2.88
CA ILE A 51 -5.48 2.01 -1.86
C ILE A 51 -5.48 1.28 -0.52
N VAL A 52 -5.82 -0.02 -0.52
CA VAL A 52 -5.83 -0.84 0.71
C VAL A 52 -4.43 -0.91 1.32
N VAL A 53 -3.41 -1.24 0.53
CA VAL A 53 -2.03 -1.32 1.01
C VAL A 53 -1.55 0.05 1.53
N ASN A 54 -1.82 1.14 0.82
CA ASN A 54 -1.46 2.48 1.27
C ASN A 54 -2.13 2.85 2.60
N SER A 55 -3.38 2.46 2.79
CA SER A 55 -4.11 2.70 4.05
C SER A 55 -3.50 1.87 5.19
N ALA A 56 -3.18 0.60 4.92
CA ALA A 56 -2.59 -0.32 5.89
C ALA A 56 -1.20 0.10 6.39
N ILE A 57 -0.42 0.73 5.51
CA ILE A 57 0.91 1.25 5.86
C ILE A 57 0.89 2.68 6.41
N GLY A 58 -0.28 3.33 6.47
CA GLY A 58 -0.39 4.74 6.84
C GLY A 58 0.36 5.65 5.87
N GLY A 59 0.17 5.43 4.56
CA GLY A 59 0.90 6.11 3.49
C GLY A 59 0.66 7.63 3.40
N SER A 60 1.39 8.26 2.49
CA SER A 60 1.36 9.72 2.29
C SER A 60 0.03 10.18 1.67
N THR A 61 -0.43 11.38 2.05
CA THR A 61 -1.56 12.07 1.40
C THR A 61 -1.29 12.47 -0.05
N ASN A 62 -0.03 12.38 -0.50
CA ASN A 62 0.33 12.57 -1.91
C ASN A 62 -0.01 11.34 -2.77
N ALA A 63 -0.23 10.16 -2.18
CA ALA A 63 -0.53 8.95 -2.94
C ALA A 63 -1.83 9.05 -3.77
N PRO A 64 -2.96 9.60 -3.26
CA PRO A 64 -4.12 9.92 -4.08
C PRO A 64 -3.82 10.77 -5.30
N ILE A 65 -3.02 11.84 -5.15
CA ILE A 65 -2.66 12.72 -6.26
C ILE A 65 -1.92 11.93 -7.35
N HIS A 66 -0.90 11.16 -6.96
CA HIS A 66 -0.07 10.41 -7.90
C HIS A 66 -0.82 9.25 -8.56
N LEU A 67 -1.55 8.42 -7.79
CA LEU A 67 -2.23 7.26 -8.37
C LEU A 67 -3.41 7.68 -9.25
N ASN A 68 -4.16 8.73 -8.90
CA ASN A 68 -5.23 9.23 -9.77
C ASN A 68 -4.65 9.76 -11.10
N ALA A 69 -3.48 10.43 -11.06
CA ALA A 69 -2.80 10.88 -12.28
C ALA A 69 -2.34 9.69 -13.15
N ILE A 70 -1.71 8.67 -12.55
CA ILE A 70 -1.27 7.47 -13.28
C ILE A 70 -2.48 6.71 -13.85
N ALA A 71 -3.54 6.52 -13.07
CA ALA A 71 -4.77 5.88 -13.52
C ALA A 71 -5.38 6.60 -14.73
N ARG A 72 -5.41 7.94 -14.69
CA ARG A 72 -5.89 8.76 -15.81
C ARG A 72 -5.07 8.58 -17.09
N HIS A 73 -3.75 8.46 -16.99
CA HIS A 73 -2.88 8.16 -18.14
C HIS A 73 -3.14 6.79 -18.78
N LEU A 74 -3.70 5.86 -18.01
CA LEU A 74 -4.05 4.51 -18.45
C LEU A 74 -5.53 4.36 -18.82
N GLY A 75 -6.32 5.44 -18.74
CA GLY A 75 -7.76 5.39 -18.96
C GLY A 75 -8.53 4.62 -17.88
N VAL A 76 -7.94 4.41 -16.71
CA VAL A 76 -8.59 3.74 -15.57
C VAL A 76 -9.34 4.77 -14.73
N PRO A 77 -10.66 4.63 -14.52
CA PRO A 77 -11.40 5.53 -13.64
C PRO A 77 -10.92 5.31 -12.20
N LEU A 78 -10.46 6.39 -11.55
CA LEU A 78 -10.05 6.42 -10.15
C LEU A 78 -10.15 7.87 -9.64
N ASP A 79 -10.80 8.08 -8.51
CA ASP A 79 -10.92 9.40 -7.90
C ASP A 79 -10.75 9.37 -6.38
N ASN A 80 -10.86 10.54 -5.74
CA ASN A 80 -10.70 10.66 -4.29
C ASN A 80 -11.85 10.02 -3.47
N ASP A 81 -13.02 9.77 -4.06
CA ASP A 81 -14.10 9.05 -3.38
C ASP A 81 -13.74 7.56 -3.21
N ASP A 82 -13.04 6.99 -4.19
CA ASP A 82 -12.54 5.61 -4.09
C ASP A 82 -11.61 5.41 -2.89
N TRP A 83 -10.74 6.39 -2.61
CA TRP A 83 -9.82 6.37 -1.47
C TRP A 83 -10.55 6.30 -0.12
N GLN A 84 -11.64 7.05 0.03
CA GLN A 84 -12.47 6.97 1.22
C GLN A 84 -13.27 5.66 1.26
N LYS A 85 -13.94 5.32 0.16
CA LYS A 85 -14.82 4.14 0.08
C LYS A 85 -14.08 2.84 0.38
N ILE A 86 -12.86 2.71 -0.16
CA ILE A 86 -12.07 1.48 -0.10
C ILE A 86 -11.08 1.52 1.07
N GLY A 87 -10.43 2.66 1.31
CA GLY A 87 -9.32 2.76 2.24
C GLY A 87 -9.71 3.07 3.69
N LEU A 88 -10.80 3.82 3.93
CA LEU A 88 -11.09 4.41 5.25
C LEU A 88 -11.12 3.38 6.38
N LYS A 89 -11.75 2.22 6.14
CA LYS A 89 -11.93 1.15 7.14
C LYS A 89 -10.76 0.18 7.23
N VAL A 90 -9.70 0.39 6.46
CA VAL A 90 -8.51 -0.45 6.53
C VAL A 90 -7.70 -0.07 7.78
N PRO A 91 -7.30 -1.06 8.60
CA PRO A 91 -6.54 -0.80 9.82
C PRO A 91 -5.10 -0.38 9.52
N LEU A 92 -4.54 0.48 10.38
CA LEU A 92 -3.11 0.80 10.34
C LEU A 92 -2.34 -0.33 11.00
N ILE A 93 -1.56 -1.07 10.21
CA ILE A 93 -0.79 -2.22 10.73
C ILE A 93 0.72 -1.99 10.70
N VAL A 94 1.22 -0.96 10.02
CA VAL A 94 2.66 -0.67 10.02
C VAL A 94 3.01 0.41 11.04
N ASN A 95 3.88 0.08 11.99
CA ASN A 95 4.34 0.94 13.07
C ASN A 95 5.55 1.78 12.65
N LEU A 96 5.36 2.67 11.68
CA LEU A 96 6.41 3.53 11.16
C LEU A 96 6.12 5.01 11.39
N GLN A 97 7.17 5.78 11.63
CA GLN A 97 7.09 7.23 11.60
C GLN A 97 6.52 7.73 10.24
N PRO A 98 5.69 8.79 10.24
CA PRO A 98 5.45 9.74 11.33
C PRO A 98 4.31 9.37 12.29
N THR A 99 3.66 8.20 12.13
CA THR A 99 2.51 7.81 12.96
C THR A 99 2.87 6.80 14.06
N GLY A 100 3.90 5.99 13.81
CA GLY A 100 4.44 4.99 14.72
C GLY A 100 5.86 5.33 15.18
N GLU A 101 6.58 4.30 15.60
CA GLU A 101 7.88 4.40 16.29
C GLU A 101 9.08 4.10 15.39
N TYR A 102 8.98 3.04 14.57
CA TYR A 102 10.11 2.47 13.83
C TYR A 102 10.42 3.19 12.51
N LEU A 103 11.51 2.77 11.85
CA LEU A 103 11.99 3.31 10.57
C LEU A 103 12.05 2.24 9.47
N GLY A 104 12.41 2.67 8.26
CA GLY A 104 12.35 1.83 7.06
C GLY A 104 13.20 0.55 7.12
N GLU A 105 14.31 0.54 7.86
CA GLU A 105 15.15 -0.64 8.04
C GLU A 105 14.45 -1.73 8.86
N ASP A 106 13.77 -1.35 9.94
CA ASP A 106 12.94 -2.27 10.73
C ASP A 106 11.81 -2.86 9.89
N TYR A 107 11.18 -2.03 9.05
CA TYR A 107 10.11 -2.47 8.16
C TYR A 107 10.58 -3.46 7.10
N HIS A 108 11.78 -3.26 6.55
CA HIS A 108 12.41 -4.24 5.66
C HIS A 108 12.63 -5.58 6.37
N HIS A 109 13.25 -5.54 7.56
CA HIS A 109 13.51 -6.74 8.35
C HIS A 109 12.25 -7.47 8.78
N ALA A 110 11.16 -6.75 9.05
CA ALA A 110 9.86 -7.34 9.39
C ALA A 110 9.18 -8.06 8.21
N GLY A 111 9.69 -7.91 6.98
CA GLY A 111 9.16 -8.53 5.76
C GLY A 111 8.52 -7.55 4.77
N GLY A 112 8.52 -6.25 5.09
CA GLY A 112 8.12 -5.17 4.19
C GLY A 112 6.70 -5.28 3.63
N VAL A 113 6.53 -4.80 2.40
CA VAL A 113 5.22 -4.81 1.70
C VAL A 113 4.65 -6.22 1.55
N PRO A 114 5.42 -7.27 1.19
CA PRO A 114 4.88 -8.62 1.10
C PRO A 114 4.27 -9.14 2.42
N ALA A 115 4.89 -8.87 3.57
CA ALA A 115 4.32 -9.24 4.87
C ALA A 115 3.02 -8.48 5.19
N VAL A 116 2.95 -7.18 4.85
CA VAL A 116 1.70 -6.39 4.96
C VAL A 116 0.58 -6.98 4.11
N VAL A 117 0.88 -7.32 2.85
CA VAL A 117 -0.11 -7.93 1.94
C VAL A 117 -0.54 -9.30 2.47
N ALA A 118 0.38 -10.10 3.02
CA ALA A 118 0.06 -11.37 3.65
C ALA A 118 -0.92 -11.22 4.83
N GLU A 119 -0.71 -10.24 5.71
CA GLU A 119 -1.63 -9.94 6.82
C GLU A 119 -2.99 -9.45 6.33
N LEU A 120 -3.03 -8.59 5.31
CA LEU A 120 -4.29 -8.15 4.69
C LEU A 120 -5.07 -9.32 4.07
N MET A 121 -4.38 -10.27 3.43
CA MET A 121 -5.03 -11.48 2.90
C MET A 121 -5.56 -12.39 4.01
N LYS A 122 -4.83 -12.57 5.11
CA LYS A 122 -5.31 -13.33 6.28
C LYS A 122 -6.62 -12.75 6.84
N GLY A 123 -6.74 -11.42 6.85
CA GLY A 123 -7.96 -10.71 7.26
C GLY A 123 -9.05 -10.60 6.19
N GLY A 124 -8.84 -11.12 4.98
CA GLY A 124 -9.79 -10.93 3.86
C GLY A 124 -9.94 -9.47 3.41
N LEU A 125 -8.95 -8.61 3.69
CA LEU A 125 -8.99 -7.18 3.42
C LEU A 125 -8.36 -6.78 2.08
N LEU A 126 -7.57 -7.67 1.46
CA LEU A 126 -7.04 -7.44 0.11
C LEU A 126 -8.11 -7.80 -0.93
N PRO A 127 -8.66 -6.84 -1.71
CA PRO A 127 -9.84 -7.10 -2.53
C PRO A 127 -9.55 -7.95 -3.77
N HIS A 128 -8.35 -7.84 -4.35
CA HIS A 128 -8.01 -8.51 -5.62
C HIS A 128 -6.69 -9.28 -5.52
N PRO A 129 -6.62 -10.40 -4.78
CA PRO A 129 -5.40 -11.20 -4.66
C PRO A 129 -4.94 -11.79 -6.01
N ASP A 130 -5.85 -11.95 -6.97
CA ASP A 130 -5.62 -12.44 -8.34
C ASP A 130 -4.95 -11.41 -9.27
N ALA A 131 -4.80 -10.15 -8.84
CA ALA A 131 -4.24 -9.10 -9.70
C ALA A 131 -2.80 -9.41 -10.14
N LEU A 132 -2.56 -9.38 -11.46
CA LEU A 132 -1.28 -9.66 -12.10
C LEU A 132 -0.18 -8.68 -11.66
N THR A 133 1.07 -9.14 -11.68
CA THR A 133 2.26 -8.31 -11.39
C THR A 133 3.36 -8.52 -12.44
N VAL A 134 4.39 -7.68 -12.41
CA VAL A 134 5.49 -7.69 -13.39
C VAL A 134 6.24 -9.01 -13.47
N ASN A 135 6.22 -9.86 -12.44
CA ASN A 135 6.90 -11.16 -12.46
C ASN A 135 6.03 -12.30 -13.03
N GLY A 136 4.88 -11.98 -13.63
CA GLY A 136 3.95 -12.96 -14.22
C GLY A 136 3.05 -13.69 -13.21
N LYS A 137 3.22 -13.45 -11.90
CA LYS A 137 2.38 -14.03 -10.84
C LYS A 137 1.39 -13.01 -10.29
N SER A 138 0.33 -13.51 -9.66
CA SER A 138 -0.61 -12.67 -8.92
C SER A 138 0.04 -12.06 -7.67
N ILE A 139 -0.47 -10.92 -7.19
CA ILE A 139 -0.02 -10.31 -5.93
C ILE A 139 -0.22 -11.27 -4.74
N GLY A 140 -1.30 -12.07 -4.76
CA GLY A 140 -1.59 -13.05 -3.74
C GLY A 140 -0.56 -14.17 -3.72
N ASP A 141 -0.21 -14.75 -4.87
CA ASP A 141 0.80 -15.80 -4.95
C ASP A 141 2.17 -15.30 -4.50
N ASN A 142 2.51 -14.05 -4.82
CA ASN A 142 3.77 -13.43 -4.44
C ASN A 142 3.90 -13.18 -2.93
N CYS A 143 2.78 -13.05 -2.21
CA CYS A 143 2.77 -12.71 -0.78
C CYS A 143 2.28 -13.87 0.09
N LYS A 144 1.78 -14.96 -0.51
CA LYS A 144 1.30 -16.13 0.22
C LYS A 144 2.45 -16.80 0.97
N GLY A 145 2.27 -16.97 2.28
CA GLY A 145 3.26 -17.63 3.13
C GLY A 145 4.47 -16.77 3.50
N VAL A 146 4.50 -15.49 3.12
CA VAL A 146 5.52 -14.56 3.62
C VAL A 146 5.32 -14.38 5.12
N ALA A 147 6.38 -14.63 5.89
CA ALA A 147 6.39 -14.44 7.32
C ALA A 147 6.49 -12.95 7.69
N ASN A 148 5.79 -12.59 8.76
CA ASN A 148 6.03 -11.35 9.47
C ASN A 148 7.06 -11.65 10.56
N GLU A 149 8.28 -11.14 10.38
CA GLU A 149 9.41 -11.44 11.25
C GLU A 149 9.45 -10.56 12.51
N ASN A 150 8.65 -9.48 12.56
CA ASN A 150 8.57 -8.60 13.72
C ASN A 150 7.18 -7.98 13.88
N ALA A 151 6.39 -8.58 14.78
CA ALA A 151 5.02 -8.17 15.06
C ALA A 151 4.91 -6.79 15.72
N GLU A 152 5.98 -6.21 16.27
CA GLU A 152 5.95 -4.82 16.79
C GLU A 152 6.05 -3.77 15.68
N VAL A 153 6.64 -4.15 14.53
CA VAL A 153 6.80 -3.29 13.35
C VAL A 153 5.63 -3.47 12.39
N ILE A 154 5.23 -4.71 12.10
CA ILE A 154 4.05 -5.03 11.29
C ILE A 154 3.06 -5.75 12.21
N ARG A 155 1.97 -5.11 12.56
CA ARG A 155 0.91 -5.69 13.40
C ARG A 155 0.02 -6.63 12.60
N SER A 156 -0.66 -7.53 13.30
CA SER A 156 -1.79 -8.26 12.70
C SER A 156 -2.98 -7.33 12.51
N VAL A 157 -3.86 -7.68 11.57
CA VAL A 157 -5.13 -6.97 11.33
C VAL A 157 -6.07 -6.97 12.55
N ASP A 158 -5.94 -7.95 13.44
CA ASP A 158 -6.74 -8.07 14.67
C ASP A 158 -6.19 -7.24 15.84
N LYS A 159 -4.90 -6.90 15.81
CA LYS A 159 -4.25 -6.06 16.83
C LYS A 159 -3.54 -4.85 16.20
N PRO A 160 -4.26 -4.04 15.39
CA PRO A 160 -3.66 -2.94 14.64
C PRO A 160 -3.30 -1.77 15.56
N LEU A 161 -2.54 -0.81 15.05
CA LEU A 161 -2.28 0.45 15.73
C LEU A 161 -3.55 1.32 15.80
N LYS A 162 -4.32 1.32 14.72
CA LYS A 162 -5.62 2.01 14.61
C LYS A 162 -6.56 1.20 13.74
N ALA A 163 -7.84 1.14 14.13
CA ALA A 163 -8.86 0.40 13.40
C ALA A 163 -9.18 1.00 12.02
N ASN A 164 -9.12 2.33 11.89
CA ASN A 164 -9.40 3.05 10.64
C ASN A 164 -8.23 4.00 10.34
N ALA A 165 -7.56 3.78 9.21
CA ALA A 165 -6.33 4.50 8.87
C ALA A 165 -6.42 5.26 7.54
N GLY A 166 -7.37 4.90 6.69
CA GLY A 166 -7.51 5.50 5.37
C GLY A 166 -7.93 6.96 5.39
N PHE A 167 -8.03 7.51 4.19
CA PHE A 167 -8.36 8.91 3.99
C PHE A 167 -9.86 9.19 4.07
N ILE A 168 -10.19 10.40 4.48
CA ILE A 168 -11.51 10.99 4.28
C ILE A 168 -11.41 11.99 3.14
N ASN A 169 -12.31 11.90 2.16
CA ASN A 169 -12.53 12.90 1.12
C ASN A 169 -13.67 13.82 1.56
N LEU A 170 -13.31 15.04 1.93
CA LEU A 170 -14.24 16.09 2.32
C LEU A 170 -14.70 16.85 1.07
N ARG A 171 -15.98 17.23 1.06
CA ARG A 171 -16.59 18.07 0.03
C ARG A 171 -17.44 19.16 0.67
N GLY A 172 -17.61 20.30 0.01
CA GLY A 172 -18.48 21.36 0.47
C GLY A 172 -18.37 22.62 -0.38
N ASN A 173 -18.87 23.74 0.15
CA ASN A 173 -18.79 25.04 -0.52
C ASN A 173 -17.38 25.64 -0.61
N LEU A 174 -16.40 25.09 0.13
CA LEU A 174 -15.00 25.54 0.09
C LEU A 174 -14.13 24.76 -0.91
N PHE A 175 -14.50 23.51 -1.22
CA PHE A 175 -13.73 22.63 -2.08
C PHE A 175 -14.60 21.50 -2.64
N ASP A 176 -14.32 21.13 -3.89
CA ASP A 176 -14.94 19.96 -4.54
C ASP A 176 -14.37 18.63 -4.03
N SER A 177 -13.13 18.66 -3.51
CA SER A 177 -12.45 17.53 -2.89
C SER A 177 -11.27 17.99 -2.03
N ALA A 178 -11.19 17.49 -0.80
CA ALA A 178 -10.05 17.67 0.09
C ALA A 178 -9.78 16.37 0.86
N ILE A 179 -8.51 15.94 0.91
CA ILE A 179 -8.10 14.72 1.60
C ILE A 179 -7.62 15.01 3.02
N MET A 180 -8.14 14.26 3.99
CA MET A 180 -7.66 14.25 5.38
C MET A 180 -7.16 12.86 5.77
N LYS A 181 -5.98 12.81 6.41
CA LYS A 181 -5.40 11.58 6.97
C LYS A 181 -5.86 11.36 8.40
N THR A 182 -6.61 10.28 8.63
CA THR A 182 -7.15 9.95 9.95
C THR A 182 -6.15 9.26 10.86
N SER A 183 -5.18 8.54 10.27
CA SER A 183 -4.20 7.77 11.03
C SER A 183 -3.28 8.64 11.89
N GLY A 184 -3.08 9.92 11.55
CA GLY A 184 -2.25 10.86 12.30
C GLY A 184 -2.95 11.57 13.46
N ILE A 185 -4.26 11.37 13.66
CA ILE A 185 -5.03 12.10 14.69
C ILE A 185 -4.68 11.55 16.08
N SER A 186 -4.20 12.42 16.98
CA SER A 186 -3.90 12.06 18.37
C SER A 186 -5.18 11.90 19.21
N PRO A 187 -5.13 11.16 20.33
CA PRO A 187 -6.26 11.07 21.25
C PRO A 187 -6.70 12.44 21.77
N GLU A 188 -5.76 13.29 22.16
CA GLU A 188 -6.04 14.67 22.62
C GLU A 188 -6.76 15.49 21.54
N PHE A 189 -6.30 15.45 20.29
CA PHE A 189 -6.95 16.17 19.20
C PHE A 189 -8.38 15.66 18.98
N ARG A 190 -8.57 14.34 19.01
CA ARG A 190 -9.89 13.73 18.86
C ARG A 190 -10.83 14.14 19.99
N GLU A 191 -10.38 14.09 21.24
CA GLU A 191 -11.17 14.49 22.40
C GLU A 191 -11.54 15.97 22.36
N ARG A 192 -10.61 16.84 21.96
CA ARG A 192 -10.84 18.29 21.92
C ARG A 192 -11.75 18.74 20.78
N TYR A 193 -11.68 18.09 19.61
CA TYR A 193 -12.29 18.62 18.37
C TYR A 193 -13.29 17.69 17.68
N LEU A 194 -13.36 16.40 18.07
CA LEU A 194 -14.13 15.37 17.35
C LEU A 194 -15.03 14.52 18.28
N SER A 195 -15.31 14.97 19.50
CA SER A 195 -16.07 14.25 20.53
C SER A 195 -17.55 14.66 20.65
N ASN A 196 -18.06 15.47 19.71
CA ASN A 196 -19.45 15.93 19.68
C ASN A 196 -20.45 14.78 19.50
#